data_AF-A0A7C5Q4H6-F1
#
_entry.id   AF-A0A7C5Q4H6-F1
#
_cell.length_a   1.000
_cell.length_b   1.000
_cell.length_c   1.000
_cell.angle_alpha   90.00
_cell.angle_beta   90.00
_cell.angle_gamma   90.00
#
_symmetry.space_group_name_H-M   'P 1'
#
loop_
_entity.id
_entity.type
_entity.pdbx_description
1 polymer ?
#
loop_
_entity_poly.entity_id
_entity_poly.type
_entity_poly.pdbx_seq_one_letter_code
_entity_poly.pdbx_strand_id
1 'polypeptide(L)'
;MASGRRDGRAGLSLKPWTVTLARISWLKPHEQSIPPLTNRLAEEIRSTGRIIHPIIVDAGTGLVVDGTHRVEAAVKLGLKFLPAYLVDYNSDNVVLESWGRVVKKQADKRTVVQKALQAGFKISPAGMDVSEFTVKLVWPDGAITNLTLDEKNARRVYEAVSKLEHVLRELEISYVVERDVAPAVAAGQYSMGYLVRKLSKNEVLSLVKSGVRLPPKSTRHIVDRRPLYVFFPLNVLYGEDAPAMFDEWIRAGNWVELPQNLVLDRRYEERVVVYFREDLRSLYPEKLLDLLKTVKA
;
A
#
# COMPACT_ATOMS: atom_id res chain seq x y z
N MET A 1 3.48 -45.85 20.01
CA MET A 1 2.34 -45.51 19.15
C MET A 1 1.90 -44.09 19.46
N ALA A 2 1.47 -43.37 18.42
CA ALA A 2 1.57 -41.92 18.29
C ALA A 2 0.83 -41.10 19.36
N SER A 3 1.55 -40.11 19.88
CA SER A 3 1.01 -38.98 20.64
C SER A 3 0.33 -38.00 19.69
N GLY A 4 -0.96 -37.76 19.92
CA GLY A 4 -1.71 -36.72 19.24
C GLY A 4 -1.17 -35.34 19.62
N ARG A 5 -0.44 -34.71 18.70
CA ARG A 5 -0.11 -33.28 18.77
C ARG A 5 -1.41 -32.48 18.67
N ARG A 6 -1.75 -31.76 19.73
CA ARG A 6 -2.78 -30.73 19.71
C ARG A 6 -2.26 -29.57 18.85
N ASP A 7 -2.94 -29.30 17.74
CA ASP A 7 -2.74 -28.11 16.93
C ASP A 7 -3.05 -26.86 17.76
N GLY A 8 -1.99 -26.15 18.16
CA GLY A 8 -2.04 -24.89 18.91
C GLY A 8 -2.33 -23.68 18.02
N ARG A 9 -3.44 -23.69 17.27
CA ARG A 9 -3.97 -22.45 16.65
C ARG A 9 -5.19 -21.99 17.42
N ALA A 10 -4.96 -21.49 18.64
CA ALA A 10 -5.93 -20.62 19.29
C ALA A 10 -6.10 -19.39 18.39
N GLY A 11 -7.28 -19.25 17.79
CA GLY A 11 -7.63 -18.07 17.00
C GLY A 11 -7.45 -16.84 17.87
N LEU A 12 -6.49 -15.98 17.50
CA LEU A 12 -6.38 -14.66 18.10
C LEU A 12 -7.67 -13.91 17.75
N SER A 13 -8.56 -13.76 18.74
CA SER A 13 -9.68 -12.83 18.68
C SER A 13 -9.07 -11.42 18.69
N LEU A 14 -8.70 -10.95 17.50
CA LEU A 14 -8.18 -9.61 17.33
C LEU A 14 -9.33 -8.64 17.64
N LYS A 15 -9.15 -7.78 18.64
CA LYS A 15 -9.96 -6.57 18.69
C LYS A 15 -9.72 -5.81 17.39
N PRO A 16 -10.74 -5.23 16.74
CA PRO A 16 -10.64 -4.63 15.41
C PRO A 16 -9.61 -3.47 15.30
N TRP A 17 -8.99 -3.06 16.40
CA TRP A 17 -8.05 -1.93 16.56
C TRP A 17 -6.71 -2.33 17.19
N THR A 18 -6.17 -3.51 16.88
CA THR A 18 -4.95 -3.96 17.57
C THR A 18 -3.69 -3.31 16.97
N VAL A 19 -3.19 -2.26 17.61
CA VAL A 19 -1.88 -1.68 17.33
C VAL A 19 -0.87 -2.22 18.34
N THR A 20 0.21 -2.83 17.87
CA THR A 20 1.25 -3.47 18.70
C THR A 20 2.64 -3.34 18.04
N LEU A 21 3.68 -3.90 18.64
CA LEU A 21 4.98 -4.08 17.98
C LEU A 21 5.06 -5.42 17.25
N ALA A 22 5.35 -5.37 15.95
CA ALA A 22 5.66 -6.56 15.17
C ALA A 22 7.17 -6.77 15.08
N ARG A 23 7.63 -8.01 15.24
CA ARG A 23 9.02 -8.39 14.93
C ARG A 23 9.27 -8.24 13.44
N ILE A 24 10.34 -7.54 13.06
CA ILE A 24 10.66 -7.32 11.65
C ILE A 24 10.93 -8.64 10.91
N SER A 25 11.49 -9.64 11.59
CA SER A 25 11.72 -10.98 11.03
C SER A 25 10.45 -11.74 10.64
N TRP A 26 9.28 -11.35 11.16
CA TRP A 26 7.99 -11.93 10.81
C TRP A 26 7.32 -11.23 9.63
N LEU A 27 7.73 -9.99 9.33
CA LEU A 27 7.10 -9.17 8.31
C LEU A 27 7.48 -9.64 6.89
N LYS A 28 6.48 -9.74 6.02
CA LYS A 28 6.63 -10.18 4.65
C LYS A 28 6.04 -9.14 3.70
N PRO A 29 6.86 -8.18 3.24
CA PRO A 29 6.48 -7.29 2.15
C PRO A 29 6.18 -8.09 0.88
N HIS A 30 5.05 -7.80 0.23
CA HIS A 30 4.67 -8.37 -1.08
C HIS A 30 5.03 -7.47 -2.26
N GLU A 31 5.49 -6.24 -1.99
CA GLU A 31 6.02 -5.32 -2.99
C GLU A 31 7.49 -5.03 -2.73
N GLN A 32 8.21 -4.66 -3.80
CA GLN A 32 9.55 -4.10 -3.74
C GLN A 32 9.48 -2.68 -3.17
N SER A 33 10.53 -2.28 -2.44
CA SER A 33 10.71 -0.87 -2.08
C SER A 33 11.45 -0.12 -3.19
N ILE A 34 11.34 1.20 -3.16
CA ILE A 34 12.10 2.10 -4.03
C ILE A 34 13.29 2.60 -3.19
N PRO A 35 14.55 2.20 -3.49
CA PRO A 35 15.68 2.48 -2.60
C PRO A 35 15.88 3.96 -2.26
N PRO A 36 15.73 4.93 -3.20
CA PRO A 36 15.76 6.35 -2.85
C PRO A 36 14.72 6.77 -1.80
N LEU A 37 13.50 6.24 -1.88
CA LEU A 37 12.44 6.53 -0.89
C LEU A 37 12.74 5.87 0.46
N THR A 38 13.23 4.64 0.44
CA THR A 38 13.66 3.93 1.66
C THR A 38 14.79 4.67 2.38
N ASN A 39 15.77 5.19 1.63
CA ASN A 39 16.90 5.93 2.18
C ASN A 39 16.44 7.24 2.84
N ARG A 40 15.63 8.02 2.11
CA ARG A 40 15.06 9.26 2.63
C ARG A 40 14.24 9.00 3.90
N LEU A 41 13.39 7.98 3.89
CA LEU A 41 12.58 7.63 5.04
C LEU A 41 13.41 7.19 6.25
N ALA A 42 14.50 6.45 6.04
CA ALA A 42 15.41 6.08 7.14
C ALA A 42 16.10 7.32 7.75
N GLU A 43 16.46 8.30 6.93
CA GLU A 43 17.01 9.59 7.39
C GLU A 43 15.97 10.42 8.15
N GLU A 44 14.74 10.50 7.63
CA GLU A 44 13.60 11.17 8.30
C GLU A 44 13.28 10.53 9.66
N ILE A 45 13.25 9.19 9.74
CA ILE A 45 13.05 8.49 11.02
C ILE A 45 14.18 8.82 12.00
N ARG A 46 15.44 8.86 11.53
CA ARG A 46 16.59 9.18 12.38
C ARG A 46 16.55 10.63 12.86
N SER A 47 16.21 11.59 11.98
CA SER A 47 16.18 13.01 12.33
C SER A 47 15.03 13.36 13.26
N THR A 48 13.85 12.79 13.02
CA THR A 48 12.68 12.98 13.90
C THR A 48 12.76 12.17 15.19
N GLY A 49 13.61 11.13 15.22
CA GLY A 49 13.79 10.22 16.35
C GLY A 49 12.55 9.39 16.66
N ARG A 50 11.63 9.19 15.70
CA ARG A 50 10.33 8.56 15.94
C ARG A 50 9.81 7.78 14.73
N ILE A 51 9.01 6.75 15.00
CA ILE A 51 8.11 6.15 14.00
C ILE A 51 6.74 6.84 14.10
N ILE A 52 6.42 7.66 13.10
CA ILE A 52 5.19 8.46 13.10
C ILE A 52 3.94 7.59 12.88
N HIS A 53 3.95 6.72 11.88
CA HIS A 53 2.80 5.91 11.50
C HIS A 53 3.11 4.42 11.61
N PRO A 54 2.20 3.59 12.16
CA PRO A 54 2.38 2.13 12.19
C PRO A 54 2.20 1.55 10.79
N ILE A 55 2.92 0.46 10.48
CA ILE A 55 2.66 -0.34 9.28
C ILE A 55 1.33 -1.09 9.42
N ILE A 56 0.76 -1.59 8.32
CA ILE A 56 -0.44 -2.43 8.37
C ILE A 56 -0.04 -3.85 7.99
N VAL A 57 -0.41 -4.82 8.81
CA VAL A 57 0.04 -6.21 8.69
C VAL A 57 -1.12 -7.17 8.88
N ASP A 58 -1.19 -8.18 8.01
CA ASP A 58 -2.07 -9.32 8.22
C ASP A 58 -1.57 -10.16 9.40
N ALA A 59 -2.39 -10.27 10.43
CA ALA A 59 -2.05 -11.00 11.65
C ALA A 59 -1.81 -12.49 11.42
N GLY A 60 -2.48 -13.08 10.43
CA GLY A 60 -2.39 -14.51 10.15
C GLY A 60 -1.10 -14.91 9.42
N THR A 61 -0.59 -14.04 8.53
CA THR A 61 0.49 -14.42 7.61
C THR A 61 1.77 -13.59 7.73
N GLY A 62 1.70 -12.40 8.34
CA GLY A 62 2.78 -11.41 8.35
C GLY A 62 2.87 -10.58 7.07
N LEU A 63 1.91 -10.72 6.14
CA LEU A 63 1.81 -9.89 4.94
C LEU A 63 1.77 -8.41 5.33
N VAL A 64 2.72 -7.62 4.82
CA VAL A 64 2.71 -6.16 4.99
C VAL A 64 1.73 -5.57 3.98
N VAL A 65 0.51 -5.30 4.42
CA VAL A 65 -0.57 -4.70 3.62
C VAL A 65 -0.20 -3.28 3.18
N ASP A 66 0.39 -2.50 4.09
CA ASP A 66 0.91 -1.17 3.78
C ASP A 66 2.14 -0.86 4.64
N GLY A 67 3.13 -0.20 4.04
CA GLY A 67 4.35 0.22 4.71
C GLY A 67 5.63 -0.50 4.33
N THR A 68 5.72 -1.11 3.13
CA THR A 68 6.94 -1.73 2.60
C THR A 68 8.19 -0.87 2.79
N HIS A 69 8.15 0.42 2.43
CA HIS A 69 9.29 1.33 2.62
C HIS A 69 9.67 1.52 4.10
N ARG A 70 8.69 1.53 5.02
CA ARG A 70 8.93 1.63 6.47
C ARG A 70 9.60 0.38 7.01
N VAL A 71 9.21 -0.80 6.54
CA VAL A 71 9.87 -2.06 6.90
C VAL A 71 11.31 -2.06 6.44
N GLU A 72 11.57 -1.70 5.18
CA GLU A 72 12.94 -1.67 4.63
C GLU A 72 13.80 -0.58 5.30
N ALA A 73 13.23 0.57 5.64
CA ALA A 73 13.91 1.61 6.39
C ALA A 73 14.26 1.12 7.81
N ALA A 74 13.35 0.40 8.46
CA ALA A 74 13.58 -0.17 9.79
C ALA A 74 14.68 -1.24 9.78
N VAL A 75 14.72 -2.10 8.74
CA VAL A 75 15.83 -3.05 8.50
C VAL A 75 17.15 -2.30 8.36
N LYS A 76 17.18 -1.24 7.54
CA LYS A 76 18.38 -0.41 7.35
C LYS A 76 18.85 0.27 8.64
N LEU A 77 17.92 0.62 9.53
CA LEU A 77 18.19 1.22 10.84
C LEU A 77 18.56 0.19 11.92
N GLY A 78 18.57 -1.11 11.61
CA GLY A 78 18.91 -2.17 12.55
C GLY A 78 17.86 -2.41 13.64
N LEU A 79 16.60 -2.05 13.38
CA LEU A 79 15.51 -2.24 14.34
C LEU A 79 15.11 -3.71 14.42
N LYS A 80 14.65 -4.13 15.60
CA LYS A 80 14.07 -5.47 15.83
C LYS A 80 12.55 -5.48 15.67
N PHE A 81 11.92 -4.35 15.98
CA PHE A 81 10.48 -4.19 16.04
C PHE A 81 10.01 -2.97 15.24
N LEU A 82 8.74 -2.98 14.83
CA LEU A 82 8.07 -1.85 14.24
C LEU A 82 6.62 -1.75 14.74
N PRO A 83 6.10 -0.54 15.04
CA PRO A 83 4.68 -0.35 15.29
C PRO A 83 3.85 -0.85 14.12
N ALA A 84 2.87 -1.71 14.40
CA ALA A 84 2.05 -2.39 13.42
C ALA A 84 0.59 -2.40 13.84
N TYR A 85 -0.29 -2.11 12.89
CA TYR A 85 -1.72 -2.34 12.97
C TYR A 85 -2.03 -3.72 12.40
N LEU A 86 -2.52 -4.61 13.27
CA LEU A 86 -2.87 -5.97 12.90
C LEU A 86 -4.30 -6.01 12.37
N VAL A 87 -4.46 -6.57 11.17
CA VAL A 87 -5.75 -6.78 10.51
C VAL A 87 -5.94 -8.24 10.14
N ASP A 88 -7.19 -8.66 9.99
CA ASP A 88 -7.51 -9.85 9.20
C ASP A 88 -7.60 -9.44 7.73
N TYR A 89 -6.62 -9.88 6.93
CA TYR A 89 -6.57 -9.54 5.52
C TYR A 89 -7.79 -9.98 4.72
N ASN A 90 -8.46 -11.07 5.13
CA ASN A 90 -9.63 -11.58 4.42
C ASN A 90 -10.93 -10.90 4.83
N SER A 91 -10.95 -10.14 5.92
CA SER A 91 -12.12 -9.37 6.34
C SER A 91 -12.49 -8.25 5.36
N ASP A 92 -13.75 -7.80 5.43
CA ASP A 92 -14.27 -6.70 4.61
C ASP A 92 -13.66 -5.33 4.97
N ASN A 93 -12.95 -5.23 6.09
CA ASN A 93 -12.23 -4.02 6.49
C ASN A 93 -10.98 -3.77 5.64
N VAL A 94 -10.53 -4.76 4.87
CA VAL A 94 -9.39 -4.63 3.96
C VAL A 94 -9.89 -4.80 2.54
N VAL A 95 -9.98 -3.72 1.79
CA VAL A 95 -10.36 -3.75 0.37
C VAL A 95 -9.10 -3.66 -0.47
N LEU A 96 -8.87 -4.67 -1.31
CA LEU A 96 -7.82 -4.64 -2.33
C LEU A 96 -8.40 -4.01 -3.58
N GLU A 97 -7.71 -3.00 -4.11
CA GLU A 97 -7.98 -2.26 -5.34
C GLU A 97 -6.72 -2.21 -6.23
N SER A 98 -6.87 -1.63 -7.42
CA SER A 98 -5.78 -1.32 -8.35
C SER A 98 -5.51 0.18 -8.43
N TRP A 99 -4.26 0.53 -8.72
CA TRP A 99 -3.92 1.89 -9.15
C TRP A 99 -4.20 2.07 -10.63
N GLY A 100 -4.86 3.16 -10.99
CA GLY A 100 -4.89 3.65 -12.36
C GLY A 100 -3.60 4.41 -12.67
N ARG A 101 -3.04 4.22 -13.87
CA ARG A 101 -1.91 5.02 -14.35
C ARG A 101 -2.40 6.09 -15.31
N VAL A 102 -1.82 7.27 -15.20
CA VAL A 102 -2.11 8.41 -16.07
C VAL A 102 -0.81 9.01 -16.57
N VAL A 103 -0.83 9.52 -17.80
CA VAL A 103 0.37 10.00 -18.50
C VAL A 103 0.26 11.50 -18.70
N LYS A 104 1.25 12.26 -18.21
CA LYS A 104 1.21 13.73 -18.24
C LYS A 104 1.65 14.31 -19.57
N LYS A 105 2.73 13.78 -20.17
CA LYS A 105 3.23 14.29 -21.45
C LYS A 105 2.45 13.71 -22.61
N GLN A 106 2.48 14.40 -23.75
CA GLN A 106 1.79 13.95 -24.96
C GLN A 106 2.26 12.55 -25.37
N ALA A 107 1.29 11.67 -25.59
CA ALA A 107 1.51 10.27 -25.90
C ALA A 107 0.91 9.96 -27.28
N ASP A 108 1.76 9.59 -28.23
CA ASP A 108 1.29 9.11 -29.53
C ASP A 108 0.80 7.67 -29.43
N LYS A 109 -0.45 7.43 -29.85
CA LYS A 109 -1.12 6.13 -29.76
C LYS A 109 -0.34 5.02 -30.45
N ARG A 110 0.20 5.28 -31.65
CA ARG A 110 0.97 4.27 -32.41
C ARG A 110 2.26 3.91 -31.68
N THR A 111 2.98 4.91 -31.20
CA THR A 111 4.25 4.75 -30.48
C THR A 111 4.05 3.96 -29.18
N VAL A 112 3.03 4.29 -28.38
CA VAL A 112 2.74 3.58 -27.13
C VAL A 112 2.39 2.12 -27.39
N VAL A 113 1.53 1.86 -28.37
CA VAL A 113 1.16 0.49 -28.75
C VAL A 113 2.39 -0.28 -29.24
N GLN A 114 3.23 0.32 -30.09
CA GLN A 114 4.46 -0.31 -30.56
C GLN A 114 5.41 -0.67 -29.41
N LYS A 115 5.60 0.25 -28.45
CA LYS A 115 6.40 0.00 -27.24
C LYS A 115 5.82 -1.14 -26.40
N ALA A 116 4.50 -1.23 -26.29
CA ALA A 116 3.84 -2.34 -25.60
C ALA A 116 4.05 -3.68 -26.31
N LEU A 117 3.94 -3.72 -27.64
CA LEU A 117 4.23 -4.93 -28.41
C LEU A 117 5.70 -5.38 -28.24
N GLN A 118 6.64 -4.44 -28.24
CA GLN A 118 8.06 -4.71 -27.96
C GLN A 118 8.30 -5.21 -26.53
N ALA A 119 7.47 -4.82 -25.58
CA ALA A 119 7.49 -5.33 -24.20
C ALA A 119 6.82 -6.71 -24.06
N GLY A 120 6.35 -7.32 -25.15
CA GLY A 120 5.79 -8.68 -25.19
C GLY A 120 4.26 -8.74 -25.09
N PHE A 121 3.57 -7.60 -25.05
CA PHE A 121 2.12 -7.57 -25.06
C PHE A 121 1.56 -7.87 -26.45
N LYS A 122 0.32 -8.36 -26.51
CA LYS A 122 -0.46 -8.54 -27.73
C LYS A 122 -1.71 -7.67 -27.64
N ILE A 123 -2.18 -7.16 -28.78
CA ILE A 123 -3.49 -6.47 -28.82
C ILE A 123 -4.58 -7.55 -28.75
N SER A 124 -5.53 -7.37 -27.83
CA SER A 124 -6.69 -8.25 -27.74
C SER A 124 -7.61 -8.05 -28.95
N PRO A 125 -8.11 -9.12 -29.59
CA PRO A 125 -9.11 -9.02 -30.65
C PRO A 125 -10.37 -8.30 -30.17
N ALA A 126 -11.02 -7.53 -31.06
CA ALA A 126 -12.29 -6.90 -30.76
C ALA A 126 -13.35 -7.95 -30.37
N GLY A 127 -14.10 -7.72 -29.28
CA GLY A 127 -15.17 -8.61 -28.82
C GLY A 127 -14.76 -9.79 -27.94
N MET A 128 -13.46 -9.96 -27.62
CA MET A 128 -13.01 -10.89 -26.58
C MET A 128 -13.45 -10.39 -25.20
N ASP A 129 -13.77 -11.30 -24.27
CA ASP A 129 -14.16 -10.93 -22.92
C ASP A 129 -13.06 -10.07 -22.28
N VAL A 130 -13.45 -8.84 -21.92
CA VAL A 130 -12.59 -7.82 -21.33
C VAL A 130 -12.09 -8.29 -19.95
N SER A 131 -12.68 -9.35 -19.38
CA SER A 131 -12.33 -9.91 -18.07
C SER A 131 -10.88 -10.43 -17.95
N GLU A 132 -10.15 -10.61 -19.05
CA GLU A 132 -8.75 -11.08 -19.06
C GLU A 132 -7.71 -10.05 -19.55
N PHE A 133 -8.05 -8.76 -19.65
CA PHE A 133 -7.03 -7.78 -20.05
C PHE A 133 -5.86 -7.77 -19.06
N THR A 134 -4.64 -7.70 -19.56
CA THR A 134 -3.46 -7.46 -18.71
C THR A 134 -3.29 -5.96 -18.49
N VAL A 135 -3.40 -5.18 -19.57
CA VAL A 135 -3.39 -3.71 -19.54
C VAL A 135 -4.51 -3.16 -20.42
N LYS A 136 -5.28 -2.18 -19.93
CA LYS A 136 -6.32 -1.48 -20.69
C LYS A 136 -5.90 -0.03 -20.88
N LEU A 137 -5.52 0.34 -22.09
CA LEU A 137 -5.20 1.73 -22.45
C LEU A 137 -6.47 2.52 -22.69
N VAL A 138 -6.53 3.74 -22.18
CA VAL A 138 -7.64 4.69 -22.30
C VAL A 138 -7.14 5.95 -22.99
N TRP A 139 -7.77 6.31 -24.09
CA TRP A 139 -7.38 7.44 -24.96
C TRP A 139 -8.34 8.64 -24.79
N PRO A 140 -7.89 9.88 -25.13
CA PRO A 140 -8.72 11.09 -25.02
C PRO A 140 -10.00 11.08 -25.85
N ASP A 141 -9.99 10.37 -26.99
CA ASP A 141 -11.15 10.18 -27.88
C ASP A 141 -12.16 9.15 -27.33
N GLY A 142 -11.94 8.62 -26.11
CA GLY A 142 -12.75 7.56 -25.51
C GLY A 142 -12.43 6.17 -26.05
N ALA A 143 -11.52 6.03 -27.02
CA ALA A 143 -11.11 4.73 -27.52
C ALA A 143 -10.39 3.93 -26.43
N ILE A 144 -10.53 2.62 -26.49
CA ILE A 144 -9.88 1.67 -25.59
C ILE A 144 -8.97 0.76 -26.41
N THR A 145 -7.78 0.45 -25.89
CA THR A 145 -6.91 -0.60 -26.44
C THR A 145 -6.57 -1.60 -25.35
N ASN A 146 -7.09 -2.81 -25.48
CA ASN A 146 -6.82 -3.90 -24.56
C ASN A 146 -5.55 -4.63 -24.99
N LEU A 147 -4.66 -4.84 -24.04
CA LEU A 147 -3.40 -5.57 -24.19
C LEU A 147 -3.43 -6.83 -23.32
N THR A 148 -2.99 -7.95 -23.88
CA THR A 148 -2.90 -9.25 -23.20
C THR A 148 -1.46 -9.77 -23.22
N LEU A 149 -1.19 -10.72 -22.32
CA LEU A 149 0.05 -11.46 -22.24
C LEU A 149 -0.29 -12.94 -22.13
N ASP A 150 0.46 -13.80 -22.83
CA ASP A 150 0.33 -15.26 -22.71
C ASP A 150 1.11 -15.75 -21.47
N GLU A 151 0.71 -15.26 -20.31
CA GLU A 151 1.33 -15.56 -19.02
C GLU A 151 0.28 -15.44 -17.92
N LYS A 152 0.20 -16.48 -17.08
CA LYS A 152 -0.79 -16.57 -15.99
C LYS A 152 -0.18 -16.29 -14.63
N ASN A 153 1.15 -16.36 -14.51
CA ASN A 153 1.84 -16.08 -13.27
C ASN A 153 1.80 -14.57 -12.95
N ALA A 154 1.14 -14.21 -11.84
CA ALA A 154 0.97 -12.83 -11.40
C ALA A 154 2.28 -12.04 -11.33
N ARG A 155 3.38 -12.66 -10.85
CA ARG A 155 4.68 -11.99 -10.77
C ARG A 155 5.16 -11.58 -12.16
N ARG A 156 5.16 -12.50 -13.11
CA ARG A 156 5.66 -12.24 -14.47
C ARG A 156 4.79 -11.26 -15.23
N VAL A 157 3.47 -11.30 -15.01
CA VAL A 157 2.54 -10.30 -15.53
C VAL A 157 2.93 -8.90 -15.03
N TYR A 158 3.09 -8.71 -13.72
CA TYR A 158 3.43 -7.41 -13.16
C TYR A 158 4.88 -6.98 -13.48
N GLU A 159 5.81 -7.91 -13.67
CA GLU A 159 7.15 -7.62 -14.20
C GLU A 159 7.07 -7.10 -15.64
N ALA A 160 6.20 -7.66 -16.50
CA ALA A 160 5.97 -7.15 -17.85
C ALA A 160 5.33 -5.75 -17.83
N VAL A 161 4.37 -5.51 -16.92
CA VAL A 161 3.81 -4.17 -16.70
C VAL A 161 4.90 -3.21 -16.27
N SER A 162 5.77 -3.56 -15.32
CA SER A 162 6.90 -2.71 -14.89
C SER A 162 7.86 -2.41 -16.04
N LYS A 163 8.13 -3.36 -16.94
CA LYS A 163 8.89 -3.11 -18.18
C LYS A 163 8.18 -2.12 -19.09
N LEU A 164 6.85 -2.22 -19.24
CA LEU A 164 6.06 -1.24 -19.98
C LEU A 164 6.16 0.16 -19.34
N GLU A 165 6.03 0.26 -18.02
CA GLU A 165 6.18 1.54 -17.31
C GLU A 165 7.58 2.12 -17.53
N HIS A 166 8.62 1.28 -17.55
CA HIS A 166 9.99 1.70 -17.82
C HIS A 166 10.18 2.29 -19.22
N VAL A 167 9.64 1.66 -20.28
CA VAL A 167 9.77 2.19 -21.66
C VAL A 167 8.92 3.46 -21.89
N LEU A 168 7.93 3.69 -21.03
CA LEU A 168 7.06 4.87 -21.02
C LEU A 168 7.51 5.95 -20.02
N ARG A 169 8.62 5.76 -19.29
CA ARG A 169 9.07 6.65 -18.20
C ARG A 169 9.20 8.12 -18.61
N GLU A 170 9.61 8.37 -19.85
CA GLU A 170 9.81 9.73 -20.38
C GLU A 170 8.50 10.52 -20.48
N LEU A 171 7.36 9.81 -20.56
CA LEU A 171 6.02 10.40 -20.66
C LEU A 171 5.44 10.84 -19.29
N GLU A 172 6.18 10.64 -18.21
CA GLU A 172 5.80 11.00 -16.83
C GLU A 172 4.50 10.33 -16.37
N ILE A 173 4.62 9.05 -16.00
CA ILE A 173 3.53 8.28 -15.41
C ILE A 173 3.25 8.78 -13.98
N SER A 174 1.98 8.98 -13.66
CA SER A 174 1.45 9.23 -12.33
C SER A 174 0.34 8.23 -12.00
N TYR A 175 -0.05 8.15 -10.73
CA TYR A 175 -1.02 7.17 -10.24
C TYR A 175 -2.25 7.87 -9.66
N VAL A 176 -3.43 7.38 -10.01
CA VAL A 176 -4.73 7.87 -9.54
C VAL A 176 -5.61 6.68 -9.10
N VAL A 177 -6.76 6.96 -8.48
CA VAL A 177 -7.77 5.91 -8.25
C VAL A 177 -8.28 5.44 -9.61
N GLU A 178 -8.44 4.13 -9.77
CA GLU A 178 -8.83 3.50 -11.05
C GLU A 178 -10.04 4.18 -11.71
N ARG A 179 -11.10 4.45 -10.95
CA ARG A 179 -12.34 5.08 -11.45
C ARG A 179 -12.13 6.50 -12.00
N ASP A 180 -11.06 7.17 -11.61
CA ASP A 180 -10.77 8.54 -12.01
C ASP A 180 -9.97 8.61 -13.33
N VAL A 181 -9.45 7.48 -13.84
CA VAL A 181 -8.61 7.47 -15.05
C VAL A 181 -9.37 7.97 -16.28
N ALA A 182 -10.51 7.36 -16.60
CA ALA A 182 -11.27 7.72 -17.80
C ALA A 182 -11.82 9.16 -17.74
N PRO A 183 -12.44 9.63 -16.64
CA PRO A 183 -12.86 11.02 -16.50
C PRO A 183 -11.70 12.02 -16.65
N ALA A 184 -10.55 11.76 -16.03
CA ALA A 184 -9.41 12.67 -16.08
C ALA A 184 -8.80 12.77 -17.48
N VAL A 185 -8.72 11.65 -18.21
CA VAL A 185 -8.25 11.63 -19.60
C VAL A 185 -9.25 12.34 -20.53
N ALA A 186 -10.55 12.08 -20.39
CA ALA A 186 -11.59 12.74 -21.19
C ALA A 186 -11.65 14.26 -20.95
N ALA A 187 -11.37 14.71 -19.72
CA ALA A 187 -11.25 16.12 -19.37
C ALA A 187 -9.95 16.79 -19.85
N GLY A 188 -9.06 16.06 -20.54
CA GLY A 188 -7.79 16.59 -21.04
C GLY A 188 -6.73 16.85 -19.97
N GLN A 189 -6.92 16.34 -18.74
CA GLN A 189 -5.93 16.49 -17.67
C GLN A 189 -4.68 15.64 -17.91
N TYR A 190 -4.82 14.56 -18.68
CA TYR A 190 -3.78 13.61 -19.02
C TYR A 190 -3.89 13.21 -20.50
N SER A 191 -2.76 12.93 -21.15
CA SER A 191 -2.72 12.57 -22.58
C SER A 191 -3.25 11.17 -22.85
N MET A 192 -3.16 10.28 -21.86
CA MET A 192 -3.75 8.94 -21.84
C MET A 192 -3.75 8.39 -20.41
N GLY A 193 -4.43 7.27 -20.23
CA GLY A 193 -4.36 6.49 -19.00
C GLY A 193 -4.31 5.00 -19.31
N TYR A 194 -3.98 4.20 -18.30
CA TYR A 194 -4.12 2.76 -18.40
C TYR A 194 -4.39 2.08 -17.06
N LEU A 195 -5.17 1.02 -17.13
CA LEU A 195 -5.49 0.13 -16.02
C LEU A 195 -4.74 -1.18 -16.18
N VAL A 196 -4.46 -1.84 -15.07
CA VAL A 196 -3.81 -3.15 -15.03
C VAL A 196 -4.76 -4.13 -14.36
N ARG A 197 -4.74 -5.41 -14.76
CA ARG A 197 -5.53 -6.46 -14.11
C ARG A 197 -5.40 -6.39 -12.59
N LYS A 198 -6.53 -6.34 -11.89
CA LYS A 198 -6.58 -6.38 -10.43
C LYS A 198 -6.21 -7.78 -9.90
N LEU A 199 -5.34 -7.83 -8.90
CA LEU A 199 -5.04 -9.07 -8.17
C LEU A 199 -6.17 -9.42 -7.20
N SER A 200 -6.40 -10.71 -7.00
CA SER A 200 -7.20 -11.22 -5.89
C SER A 200 -6.38 -11.27 -4.60
N LYS A 201 -7.07 -11.23 -3.44
CA LYS A 201 -6.42 -11.44 -2.14
C LYS A 201 -5.66 -12.77 -2.08
N ASN A 202 -6.21 -13.82 -2.68
CA ASN A 202 -5.59 -15.16 -2.75
C ASN A 202 -4.28 -15.16 -3.55
N GLU A 203 -4.21 -14.42 -4.65
CA GLU A 203 -2.96 -14.25 -5.40
C GLU A 203 -1.91 -13.54 -4.56
N VAL A 204 -2.28 -12.47 -3.85
CA VAL A 204 -1.36 -11.75 -2.94
C VAL A 204 -0.85 -12.68 -1.83
N LEU A 205 -1.73 -13.44 -1.18
CA LEU A 205 -1.34 -14.40 -0.14
C LEU A 205 -0.42 -15.51 -0.69
N SER A 206 -0.61 -15.94 -1.93
CA SER A 206 0.24 -16.94 -2.58
C SER A 206 1.63 -16.38 -2.92
N LEU A 207 1.73 -15.11 -3.32
CA LEU A 207 3.00 -14.41 -3.53
C LEU A 207 3.79 -14.30 -2.22
N VAL A 208 3.11 -13.94 -1.11
CA VAL A 208 3.73 -13.88 0.23
C VAL A 208 4.26 -15.25 0.67
N LYS A 209 3.48 -16.32 0.47
CA LYS A 209 3.90 -17.69 0.80
C LYS A 209 5.14 -18.14 0.01
N SER A 210 5.27 -17.70 -1.24
CA SER A 210 6.41 -18.01 -2.10
C SER A 210 7.60 -17.05 -1.94
N GLY A 211 7.51 -16.05 -1.06
CA GLY A 211 8.57 -15.05 -0.87
C GLY A 211 8.75 -14.10 -2.05
N VAL A 212 7.79 -14.05 -2.96
CA VAL A 212 7.84 -13.22 -4.17
C VAL A 212 7.38 -11.80 -3.85
N ARG A 213 8.14 -10.82 -4.36
CA ARG A 213 7.78 -9.40 -4.30
C ARG A 213 7.47 -8.84 -5.68
N LEU A 214 6.33 -8.20 -5.82
CA LEU A 214 5.91 -7.50 -7.03
C LEU A 214 6.62 -6.14 -7.15
N PRO A 215 6.67 -5.55 -8.35
CA PRO A 215 7.07 -4.16 -8.52
C PRO A 215 6.27 -3.19 -7.63
N PRO A 216 6.81 -2.01 -7.30
CA PRO A 216 6.09 -1.02 -6.50
C PRO A 216 4.73 -0.65 -7.12
N LYS A 217 3.75 -0.30 -6.28
CA LYS A 217 2.41 0.15 -6.75
C LYS A 217 1.65 -0.92 -7.55
N SER A 218 1.93 -2.19 -7.27
CA SER A 218 1.20 -3.31 -7.88
C SER A 218 -0.19 -3.49 -7.28
N THR A 219 -0.33 -3.15 -5.99
CA THR A 219 -1.57 -3.28 -5.23
C THR A 219 -1.95 -1.95 -4.58
N ARG A 220 -3.23 -1.81 -4.26
CA ARG A 220 -3.76 -0.67 -3.54
C ARG A 220 -4.72 -1.15 -2.46
N HIS A 221 -4.31 -1.07 -1.20
CA HIS A 221 -5.18 -1.46 -0.09
C HIS A 221 -5.84 -0.25 0.54
N ILE A 222 -7.17 -0.30 0.65
CA ILE A 222 -7.98 0.58 1.48
C ILE A 222 -8.27 -0.21 2.76
N VAL A 223 -7.81 0.31 3.89
CA VAL A 223 -7.93 -0.38 5.18
C VAL A 223 -8.73 0.51 6.11
N ASP A 224 -9.90 0.04 6.52
CA ASP A 224 -10.79 0.80 7.37
C ASP A 224 -10.13 1.16 8.70
N ARG A 225 -10.45 2.36 9.20
CA ARG A 225 -9.99 2.89 10.49
C ARG A 225 -8.46 2.75 10.66
N ARG A 226 -7.73 3.13 9.62
CA ARG A 226 -6.26 3.18 9.59
C ARG A 226 -5.72 4.04 10.75
N PRO A 227 -4.85 3.50 11.62
CA PRO A 227 -4.24 4.28 12.68
C PRO A 227 -3.14 5.21 12.16
N LEU A 228 -3.11 6.45 12.65
CA LEU A 228 -2.12 7.46 12.30
C LEU A 228 -1.47 8.08 13.54
N TYR A 229 -0.24 8.56 13.39
CA TYR A 229 0.45 9.42 14.37
C TYR A 229 0.73 8.77 15.73
N VAL A 230 1.17 7.51 15.75
CA VAL A 230 1.58 6.82 17.00
C VAL A 230 2.85 7.43 17.63
N PHE A 231 3.68 8.11 16.83
CA PHE A 231 4.87 8.87 17.29
C PHE A 231 5.82 8.11 18.23
N PHE A 232 5.97 6.80 18.02
CA PHE A 232 6.70 5.96 18.95
C PHE A 232 8.21 6.27 18.91
N PRO A 233 8.89 6.49 20.06
CA PRO A 233 10.30 6.87 20.09
C PRO A 233 11.23 5.82 19.46
N LEU A 234 12.13 6.27 18.59
CA LEU A 234 13.08 5.40 17.90
C LEU A 234 14.09 4.78 18.87
N ASN A 235 14.58 5.53 19.85
CA ASN A 235 15.55 5.04 20.84
C ASN A 235 15.00 3.86 21.65
N VAL A 236 13.69 3.84 21.93
CA VAL A 236 13.03 2.74 22.65
C VAL A 236 13.00 1.46 21.81
N LEU A 237 12.84 1.55 20.49
CA LEU A 237 12.74 0.39 19.58
C LEU A 237 14.02 -0.46 19.50
N TYR A 238 15.16 0.04 20.00
CA TYR A 238 16.41 -0.73 20.09
C TYR A 238 16.48 -1.63 21.33
N GLY A 239 15.69 -1.35 22.37
CA GLY A 239 15.69 -2.09 23.63
C GLY A 239 14.88 -3.38 23.57
N GLU A 240 15.20 -4.34 24.44
CA GLU A 240 14.41 -5.58 24.60
C GLU A 240 13.05 -5.32 25.23
N ASP A 241 12.94 -4.30 26.10
CA ASP A 241 11.69 -3.90 26.76
C ASP A 241 10.73 -3.10 25.86
N ALA A 242 11.10 -2.89 24.58
CA ALA A 242 10.30 -2.13 23.64
C ALA A 242 8.82 -2.56 23.56
N PRO A 243 8.45 -3.86 23.59
CA PRO A 243 7.04 -4.27 23.58
C PRO A 243 6.26 -3.77 24.80
N ALA A 244 6.80 -3.91 26.01
CA ALA A 244 6.13 -3.46 27.23
C ALA A 244 5.97 -1.93 27.24
N MET A 245 7.03 -1.20 26.85
CA MET A 245 6.99 0.25 26.72
C MET A 245 6.01 0.72 25.64
N PHE A 246 5.84 -0.05 24.56
CA PHE A 246 4.86 0.26 23.53
C PHE A 246 3.43 0.09 24.02
N ASP A 247 3.15 -0.97 24.78
CA ASP A 247 1.82 -1.20 25.35
C ASP A 247 1.44 -0.10 26.36
N GLU A 248 2.39 0.37 27.15
CA GLU A 248 2.21 1.55 28.01
C GLU A 248 2.03 2.82 27.18
N TRP A 249 2.84 3.00 26.14
CA TRP A 249 2.74 4.14 25.25
C TRP A 249 1.33 4.24 24.69
N ILE A 250 0.81 3.20 24.05
CA ILE A 250 -0.53 3.18 23.45
C ILE A 250 -1.64 3.39 24.48
N ARG A 251 -1.50 2.89 25.71
CA ARG A 251 -2.49 3.11 26.79
C ARG A 251 -2.55 4.54 27.27
N ALA A 252 -1.47 5.31 27.12
CA ALA A 252 -1.42 6.71 27.57
C ALA A 252 -2.12 7.69 26.61
N GLY A 253 -2.39 7.29 25.37
CA GLY A 253 -3.05 8.14 24.38
C GLY A 253 -4.53 7.84 24.19
N ASN A 254 -5.20 8.75 23.50
CA ASN A 254 -6.60 8.62 23.11
C ASN A 254 -6.70 8.35 21.61
N TRP A 255 -7.72 7.61 21.20
CA TRP A 255 -7.97 7.32 19.78
C TRP A 255 -9.18 8.13 19.31
N VAL A 256 -9.00 8.97 18.30
CA VAL A 256 -10.07 9.80 17.71
C VAL A 256 -10.35 9.31 16.29
N GLU A 257 -11.54 8.79 16.05
CA GLU A 257 -11.99 8.39 14.72
C GLU A 257 -12.36 9.62 13.89
N LEU A 258 -11.84 9.69 12.67
CA LEU A 258 -12.18 10.70 11.67
C LEU A 258 -12.90 10.04 10.49
N PRO A 259 -13.81 10.77 9.82
CA PRO A 259 -14.60 10.21 8.73
C PRO A 259 -13.76 9.88 7.50
N GLN A 260 -14.37 9.08 6.62
CA GLN A 260 -13.86 8.76 5.29
C GLN A 260 -13.79 9.98 4.37
N ASN A 261 -13.03 9.88 3.26
CA ASN A 261 -12.82 10.95 2.27
C ASN A 261 -12.11 12.21 2.84
N LEU A 262 -11.27 12.03 3.85
CA LEU A 262 -10.49 13.11 4.44
C LEU A 262 -9.23 13.41 3.62
N VAL A 263 -8.79 14.68 3.60
CA VAL A 263 -7.50 15.10 3.03
C VAL A 263 -6.59 15.63 4.13
N LEU A 264 -5.49 14.92 4.42
CA LEU A 264 -4.41 15.39 5.28
C LEU A 264 -3.16 15.67 4.43
N ASP A 265 -2.11 14.87 4.59
CA ASP A 265 -0.95 14.76 3.68
C ASP A 265 -1.35 14.14 2.34
N ARG A 266 -2.37 13.27 2.35
CA ARG A 266 -3.01 12.69 1.17
C ARG A 266 -4.50 12.53 1.38
N ARG A 267 -5.20 12.11 0.33
CA ARG A 267 -6.59 11.66 0.42
C ARG A 267 -6.66 10.27 1.05
N TYR A 268 -7.48 10.13 2.08
CA TYR A 268 -7.87 8.88 2.71
C TYR A 268 -9.32 8.58 2.29
N GLU A 269 -9.55 7.46 1.63
CA GLU A 269 -10.90 7.00 1.27
C GLU A 269 -11.53 6.21 2.41
N GLU A 270 -10.69 5.60 3.24
CA GLU A 270 -11.04 4.95 4.48
C GLU A 270 -11.28 5.96 5.60
N ARG A 271 -11.95 5.50 6.66
CA ARG A 271 -11.87 6.16 7.97
C ARG A 271 -10.45 6.05 8.50
N VAL A 272 -10.04 7.04 9.29
CA VAL A 272 -8.74 7.02 9.97
C VAL A 272 -8.95 7.17 11.47
N VAL A 273 -8.04 6.62 12.26
CA VAL A 273 -8.07 6.74 13.72
C VAL A 273 -6.77 7.39 14.16
N VAL A 274 -6.88 8.60 14.69
CA VAL A 274 -5.74 9.39 15.11
C VAL A 274 -5.40 9.04 16.55
N TYR A 275 -4.18 8.57 16.77
CA TYR A 275 -3.63 8.46 18.10
C TYR A 275 -3.26 9.85 18.60
N PHE A 276 -3.99 10.37 19.59
CA PHE A 276 -3.84 11.72 20.13
C PHE A 276 -3.28 11.70 21.55
N ARG A 277 -2.22 12.48 21.75
CA ARG A 277 -1.59 12.75 23.05
C ARG A 277 -1.31 14.23 23.19
N GLU A 278 -1.73 14.82 24.30
CA GLU A 278 -1.58 16.27 24.53
C GLU A 278 -0.10 16.66 24.64
N ASP A 279 0.73 15.81 25.25
CA ASP A 279 2.17 16.05 25.36
C ASP A 279 2.91 15.96 24.01
N LEU A 280 2.27 15.41 22.98
CA LEU A 280 2.79 15.34 21.62
C LEU A 280 2.15 16.38 20.69
N ARG A 281 1.33 17.30 21.21
CA ARG A 281 0.51 18.23 20.42
C ARG A 281 1.30 18.97 19.34
N SER A 282 2.51 19.42 19.66
CA SER A 282 3.39 20.17 18.75
C SER A 282 3.90 19.37 17.54
N LEU A 283 3.76 18.04 17.57
CA LEU A 283 4.19 17.15 16.48
C LEU A 283 3.08 16.90 15.45
N TYR A 284 1.81 17.18 15.79
CA TYR A 284 0.71 16.97 14.86
C TYR A 284 0.62 18.12 13.85
N PRO A 285 0.27 17.84 12.57
CA PRO A 285 -0.01 18.90 11.61
C PRO A 285 -1.14 19.82 12.07
N GLU A 286 -1.00 21.14 11.86
CA GLU A 286 -2.02 22.13 12.26
C GLU A 286 -3.41 21.81 11.68
N LYS A 287 -3.47 21.46 10.39
CA LYS A 287 -4.70 21.04 9.71
C LYS A 287 -5.40 19.89 10.43
N LEU A 288 -4.65 18.95 10.99
CA LEU A 288 -5.21 17.85 11.77
C LEU A 288 -5.74 18.34 13.12
N LEU A 289 -5.00 19.20 13.82
CA LEU A 289 -5.43 19.77 15.09
C LEU A 289 -6.74 20.55 14.95
N ASP A 290 -6.93 21.28 13.86
CA ASP A 290 -8.17 22.00 13.57
C ASP A 290 -9.35 21.04 13.33
N LEU A 291 -9.13 19.96 12.58
CA LEU A 291 -10.14 18.91 12.41
C LEU A 291 -10.54 18.27 13.75
N LEU A 292 -9.57 17.99 14.62
CA LEU A 292 -9.84 17.38 15.93
C LEU A 292 -10.67 18.28 16.85
N LYS A 293 -10.60 19.62 16.70
CA LYS A 293 -11.49 20.54 17.45
C LYS A 293 -12.95 20.37 17.03
N THR A 294 -13.21 20.16 15.74
CA THR A 294 -14.57 20.03 15.20
C THR A 294 -15.26 18.72 15.58
N VAL A 295 -14.50 17.66 15.88
CA VAL A 295 -15.04 16.34 16.26
C VAL A 295 -15.30 16.22 17.77
N LYS A 296 -14.63 17.05 18.58
CA LYS A 296 -14.83 17.10 20.04
C LYS A 296 -15.93 18.08 20.49
N ALA A 297 -16.48 18.87 19.56
CA ALA A 297 -17.62 19.77 19.77
C ALA A 297 -18.92 19.07 19.41
#